data_AF-A0A956KSF8-F1
#
_entry.id   AF-A0A956KSF8-F1
#
_cell.length_a   1.000
_cell.length_b   1.000
_cell.length_c   1.000
_cell.angle_alpha   90.00
_cell.angle_beta   90.00
_cell.angle_gamma   90.00
#
_symmetry.space_group_name_H-M   'P 1'
#
loop_
_entity.id
_entity.type
_entity.pdbx_description
1 polymer ?
#
loop_
_entity_poly.entity_id
_entity_poly.type
_entity_poly.pdbx_seq_one_letter_code
_entity_poly.pdbx_strand_id
1 'polypeptide(L)'
;MATSPRTLVDGVPLPSEGAAGRLSDDKILEHFLDWTLEQGFELYDHQEEAVLEIMAGRHVILNTPTGSGKSLVALAMHFRALCLGKRAYYTSPIKALVSEKFF
;
A
#
# COMPACT_ATOMS: atom_id res chain seq x y z
N MET A 1 -24.15 15.66 -9.31
CA MET A 1 -23.38 14.48 -9.73
C MET A 1 -22.35 14.22 -8.65
N ALA A 2 -22.51 13.16 -7.85
CA ALA A 2 -21.50 12.79 -6.86
C ALA A 2 -20.33 12.11 -7.60
N THR A 3 -19.14 12.71 -7.52
CA THR A 3 -17.90 12.11 -8.04
C THR A 3 -17.63 10.82 -7.26
N SER A 4 -17.29 9.72 -7.94
CA SER A 4 -16.92 8.48 -7.25
C SER A 4 -15.66 8.71 -6.41
N PRO A 5 -15.56 8.11 -5.20
CA PRO A 5 -14.37 8.25 -4.38
C PRO A 5 -13.16 7.69 -5.12
N ARG A 6 -12.03 8.41 -5.03
CA ARG A 6 -10.77 8.00 -5.64
C ARG A 6 -10.31 6.67 -5.05
N THR A 7 -9.93 5.75 -5.92
CA THR A 7 -9.35 4.47 -5.53
C THR A 7 -7.82 4.58 -5.47
N LEU A 8 -7.18 3.72 -4.66
CA LEU A 8 -5.73 3.70 -4.58
C LEU A 8 -5.07 3.36 -5.94
N VAL A 9 -5.75 2.57 -6.76
CA VAL A 9 -5.23 2.17 -8.08
C VAL A 9 -5.25 3.29 -9.12
N ASP A 10 -6.01 4.37 -8.89
CA ASP A 10 -5.98 5.57 -9.74
C ASP A 10 -4.63 6.31 -9.67
N GLY A 11 -3.78 5.99 -8.68
CA GLY A 11 -2.40 6.47 -8.56
C GLY A 11 -1.35 5.56 -9.20
N VAL A 12 -1.74 4.45 -9.84
CA VAL A 12 -0.80 3.52 -10.48
C VAL A 12 -0.56 3.94 -11.93
N PRO A 13 0.72 4.05 -12.38
CA PRO A 13 1.05 4.35 -13.76
C PRO A 13 0.45 3.37 -14.76
N LEU A 14 0.04 3.88 -15.92
CA LEU A 14 -0.55 3.05 -16.95
C LEU A 14 0.53 2.19 -17.63
N PRO A 15 0.22 0.92 -18.01
CA PRO A 15 1.16 0.07 -18.73
C PRO A 15 1.70 0.70 -20.03
N SER A 16 0.92 1.57 -20.67
CA SER A 16 1.28 2.30 -21.88
C SER A 16 2.41 3.31 -21.69
N GLU A 17 2.67 3.76 -20.46
CA GLU A 17 3.69 4.77 -20.14
C GLU A 17 5.11 4.17 -20.06
N GLY A 18 5.23 2.85 -20.12
CA GLY A 18 6.51 2.14 -20.15
C GLY A 18 7.40 2.46 -18.94
N ALA A 19 8.73 2.38 -19.12
CA ALA A 19 9.68 2.69 -18.04
C ALA A 19 9.66 4.18 -17.63
N ALA A 20 9.23 5.07 -18.54
CA ALA A 20 9.11 6.51 -18.29
C ALA A 20 7.94 6.87 -17.37
N GLY A 21 6.94 5.98 -17.22
CA GLY A 21 5.82 6.14 -16.30
C GLY A 21 6.11 5.71 -14.86
N ARG A 22 7.28 5.12 -14.55
CA ARG A 22 7.55 4.68 -13.17
C ARG A 22 7.68 5.88 -12.24
N LEU A 23 6.85 5.89 -11.20
CA LEU A 23 6.94 6.86 -10.11
C LEU A 23 8.21 6.61 -9.28
N SER A 24 8.78 7.70 -8.74
CA SER A 24 9.78 7.59 -7.69
C SER A 24 9.14 7.05 -6.40
N ASP A 25 9.94 6.45 -5.53
CA ASP A 25 9.44 5.96 -4.23
C ASP A 25 8.80 7.09 -3.40
N ASP A 26 9.32 8.32 -3.47
CA ASP A 26 8.72 9.50 -2.82
C ASP A 26 7.33 9.83 -3.37
N LYS A 27 7.13 9.73 -4.70
CA LYS A 27 5.83 9.96 -5.30
C LYS A 27 4.83 8.85 -4.97
N ILE A 28 5.29 7.60 -4.91
CA ILE A 28 4.47 6.48 -4.45
C ILE A 28 4.04 6.71 -2.99
N LEU A 29 4.96 7.16 -2.13
CA LEU A 29 4.65 7.50 -0.74
C LEU A 29 3.60 8.60 -0.65
N GLU A 30 3.81 9.72 -1.35
CA GLU A 30 2.87 10.86 -1.39
C GLU A 30 1.46 10.40 -1.82
N HIS A 31 1.36 9.66 -2.93
CA HIS A 31 0.08 9.12 -3.40
C HIS A 31 -0.61 8.20 -2.39
N PHE A 32 0.16 7.36 -1.68
CA PHE A 32 -0.38 6.48 -0.66
C PHE A 32 -0.91 7.28 0.54
N LEU A 33 -0.13 8.25 1.03
CA LEU A 33 -0.51 9.08 2.17
C LEU A 33 -1.74 9.93 1.87
N ASP A 34 -1.77 10.59 0.71
CA ASP A 34 -2.93 11.36 0.24
C ASP A 34 -4.19 10.49 0.20
N TRP A 35 -4.09 9.30 -0.39
CA TRP A 35 -5.20 8.36 -0.42
C TRP A 35 -5.65 7.94 0.98
N THR A 36 -4.73 7.65 1.90
CA THR A 36 -5.10 7.27 3.28
C THR A 36 -5.83 8.39 4.01
N LEU A 37 -5.39 9.64 3.83
CA LEU A 37 -6.05 10.82 4.40
C LEU A 37 -7.45 11.03 3.79
N GLU A 38 -7.60 10.85 2.47
CA GLU A 38 -8.90 10.90 1.78
C GLU A 38 -9.86 9.82 2.30
N GLN A 39 -9.36 8.66 2.71
CA GLN A 39 -10.17 7.61 3.35
C GLN A 39 -10.48 7.88 4.83
N GLY A 40 -9.94 8.96 5.42
CA GLY A 40 -10.11 9.30 6.82
C GLY A 40 -9.23 8.48 7.77
N PHE A 41 -8.13 7.91 7.28
CA PHE A 41 -7.14 7.24 8.12
C PHE A 41 -6.05 8.21 8.55
N GLU A 42 -5.78 8.24 9.85
CA GLU A 42 -4.53 8.74 10.41
C GLU A 42 -3.66 7.53 10.74
N LEU A 43 -2.42 7.51 10.24
CA LEU A 43 -1.53 6.39 10.48
C LEU A 43 -1.02 6.43 11.92
N TYR A 44 -0.93 5.26 12.55
CA TYR A 44 -0.15 5.13 13.78
C TYR A 44 1.34 5.27 13.48
N ASP A 45 2.13 5.74 14.46
CA ASP A 45 3.59 5.93 14.33
C ASP A 45 4.29 4.69 13.74
N HIS A 46 3.93 3.50 14.23
CA HIS A 46 4.53 2.25 13.77
C HIS A 46 4.13 1.86 12.33
N GLN A 47 3.01 2.39 11.82
CA GLN A 47 2.60 2.21 10.42
C GLN A 47 3.36 3.18 9.54
N GLU A 48 3.48 4.44 9.95
CA GLU A 48 4.23 5.47 9.22
C GLU A 48 5.69 5.03 9.05
N GLU A 49 6.37 4.65 10.13
CA GLU A 49 7.74 4.13 10.08
C GLU A 49 7.84 2.94 9.13
N ALA A 50 6.97 1.94 9.27
CA ALA A 50 7.00 0.76 8.41
C ALA A 50 6.77 1.09 6.93
N VAL A 51 5.88 2.02 6.61
CA VAL A 51 5.63 2.47 5.23
C VAL A 51 6.85 3.19 4.67
N LEU A 52 7.47 4.10 5.43
CA LEU A 52 8.70 4.80 5.04
C LEU A 52 9.84 3.81 4.73
N GLU A 53 10.05 2.82 5.60
CA GLU A 53 11.05 1.78 5.41
C GLU A 53 10.80 0.95 4.12
N ILE A 54 9.54 0.59 3.86
CA ILE A 54 9.14 -0.14 2.65
C ILE A 54 9.37 0.70 1.38
N MET A 55 9.03 1.99 1.40
CA MET A 55 9.23 2.91 0.28
C MET A 55 10.72 3.11 0.00
N ALA A 56 11.55 3.16 1.04
CA ALA A 56 13.01 3.17 0.91
C ALA A 56 13.62 1.83 0.46
N GLY A 57 12.79 0.82 0.14
CA GLY A 57 13.23 -0.47 -0.37
C GLY A 57 13.82 -1.41 0.68
N ARG A 58 13.58 -1.16 1.97
CA ARG A 58 14.08 -2.00 3.07
C ARG A 58 13.10 -3.11 3.44
N HIS A 59 13.62 -4.15 4.10
CA HIS A 59 12.82 -5.25 4.64
C HIS A 59 12.33 -4.89 6.05
N VAL A 60 11.04 -5.12 6.31
CA VAL A 60 10.40 -4.74 7.58
C VAL A 60 9.84 -5.98 8.29
N ILE A 61 10.11 -6.07 9.59
CA ILE A 61 9.40 -6.96 10.51
C ILE A 61 8.55 -6.09 11.43
N LEU A 62 7.23 -6.12 11.25
CA LEU A 62 6.30 -5.32 12.03
C LEU A 62 5.70 -6.14 13.18
N ASN A 63 6.28 -5.99 14.38
CA ASN A 63 5.83 -6.70 15.58
C ASN A 63 4.80 -5.89 16.37
N THR A 64 3.53 -5.99 15.98
CA THR A 64 2.42 -5.29 16.64
C THR A 64 1.24 -6.22 16.95
N PRO A 65 0.43 -5.93 18.00
CA PRO A 65 -0.74 -6.74 18.35
C PRO A 65 -1.78 -6.84 17.23
N THR A 66 -2.63 -7.86 17.28
CA THR A 66 -3.82 -7.94 16.40
C THR A 66 -4.71 -6.71 16.59
N GLY A 67 -5.31 -6.20 15.51
CA GLY A 67 -6.12 -4.99 15.53
C GLY A 67 -5.35 -3.68 15.31
N SER A 68 -4.01 -3.69 15.33
CA SER A 68 -3.18 -2.48 15.13
C SER A 68 -3.06 -2.02 13.65
N GLY A 69 -3.93 -2.46 12.75
CA GLY A 69 -3.89 -2.03 11.35
C GLY A 69 -2.71 -2.52 10.50
N LYS A 70 -2.09 -3.67 10.80
CA LYS A 70 -1.00 -4.26 9.97
C LYS A 70 -1.37 -4.43 8.49
N SER A 71 -2.64 -4.64 8.20
CA SER A 71 -3.14 -4.76 6.82
C SER A 71 -2.91 -3.49 5.98
N LEU A 72 -2.92 -2.30 6.59
CA LEU A 72 -2.65 -1.05 5.88
C LEU A 72 -1.18 -0.97 5.40
N VAL A 73 -0.24 -1.42 6.24
CA VAL A 73 1.19 -1.51 5.87
C VAL A 73 1.40 -2.53 4.74
N ALA A 74 0.70 -3.67 4.78
CA ALA A 74 0.74 -4.63 3.69
C ALA A 74 0.16 -4.05 2.39
N LEU A 75 -0.91 -3.24 2.47
CA LEU A 75 -1.48 -2.54 1.32
C LEU A 75 -0.48 -1.56 0.69
N ALA A 76 0.27 -0.81 1.50
CA ALA A 76 1.35 0.07 1.01
C ALA A 76 2.40 -0.71 0.21
N MET A 77 2.80 -1.90 0.69
CA MET A 77 3.73 -2.77 -0.04
C MET A 77 3.17 -3.22 -1.38
N HIS A 78 1.90 -3.64 -1.42
CA HIS A 78 1.24 -4.05 -2.66
C HIS A 78 1.13 -2.89 -3.65
N PHE A 79 0.75 -1.70 -3.17
CA PHE A 79 0.66 -0.49 -3.99
C PHE A 79 2.02 -0.13 -4.59
N ARG A 80 3.07 -0.10 -3.76
CA ARG A 80 4.44 0.12 -4.25
C ARG A 80 4.84 -0.90 -5.31
N ALA A 81 4.57 -2.18 -5.08
CA ALA A 81 4.88 -3.21 -6.07
C ALA A 81 4.17 -2.96 -7.40
N LEU A 82 2.88 -2.58 -7.37
CA LEU A 82 2.12 -2.24 -8.58
C LEU A 82 2.70 -1.02 -9.31
N CYS A 83 3.03 0.06 -8.61
CA CYS A 83 3.66 1.25 -9.20
C CYS A 83 5.02 0.96 -9.84
N LEU A 84 5.75 -0.02 -9.31
CA LEU A 84 7.03 -0.48 -9.86
C LEU A 84 6.89 -1.53 -10.98
N GLY A 85 5.66 -1.89 -11.37
CA GLY A 85 5.39 -2.94 -12.36
C GLY A 85 5.81 -4.34 -11.88
N LYS A 86 5.85 -4.55 -10.56
CA LYS A 86 6.22 -5.80 -9.91
C LYS A 86 4.97 -6.57 -9.48
N ARG A 87 5.18 -7.86 -9.18
CA ARG A 87 4.19 -8.72 -8.54
C ARG A 87 4.47 -8.80 -7.05
N ALA A 88 3.43 -8.68 -6.24
CA ALA A 88 3.50 -8.90 -4.80
C ALA A 88 2.66 -10.12 -4.40
N TYR A 89 3.10 -10.82 -3.36
CA TYR A 89 2.45 -12.00 -2.82
C TYR A 89 2.06 -11.73 -1.37
N TYR A 90 0.78 -11.91 -1.04
CA TYR A 90 0.28 -11.91 0.33
C TYR A 90 0.12 -13.36 0.77
N THR A 91 0.76 -13.73 1.87
CA THR A 91 0.67 -15.08 2.42
C THR A 91 0.14 -15.01 3.85
N SER A 92 -0.58 -16.05 4.25
CA SER A 92 -1.17 -16.18 5.57
C SER A 92 -1.09 -17.64 5.99
N PRO A 93 -0.93 -17.96 7.29
CA PRO A 93 -0.64 -19.34 7.71
C PRO A 93 -1.81 -20.31 7.47
N ILE A 94 -3.06 -19.83 7.36
CA ILE A 94 -4.23 -20.66 7.11
C ILE A 94 -5.21 -20.02 6.13
N LYS A 95 -6.00 -20.86 5.44
CA LYS A 95 -6.99 -20.43 4.44
C LYS A 95 -8.02 -19.44 5.01
N ALA A 96 -8.50 -19.67 6.23
CA ALA A 96 -9.50 -18.79 6.86
C ALA A 96 -9.01 -17.34 6.98
N LEU A 97 -7.72 -17.14 7.29
CA LEU A 97 -7.14 -15.81 7.40
C LEU A 97 -6.87 -15.17 6.03
N VAL A 98 -6.66 -15.95 4.96
CA VAL A 98 -6.66 -15.39 3.60
C VAL A 98 -8.06 -14.92 3.24
N SER A 99 -9.09 -15.72 3.57
CA SER A 99 -10.47 -15.36 3.29
C SER A 99 -10.87 -14.03 3.91
N GLU A 100 -10.58 -13.81 5.20
CA GLU A 100 -10.85 -12.55 5.89
C GLU A 100 -10.26 -11.30 5.20
N LYS A 101 -9.20 -11.44 4.39
CA LYS A 101 -8.54 -10.30 3.73
C LYS A 101 -9.07 -10.01 2.32
N PHE A 102 -9.68 -10.98 1.65
CA PHE A 102 -9.97 -10.90 0.22
C PHE A 102 -11.41 -11.28 -0.17
N PHE A 103 -12.17 -11.94 0.70
CA PHE A 103 -13.53 -12.44 0.43
C PHE A 103 -14.48 -12.10 1.58
#